data_AF-A0AAV8XB21-F1
#
_entry.id   AF-A0AAV8XB21-F1
#
_cell.length_a   1.000
_cell.length_b   1.000
_cell.length_c   1.000
_cell.angle_alpha   90.00
_cell.angle_beta   90.00
_cell.angle_gamma   90.00
#
_symmetry.space_group_name_H-M   'P 1'
#
loop_
_entity.id
_entity.type
_entity.pdbx_description
1 polymer ?
#
loop_
_entity_poly.entity_id
_entity_poly.type
_entity_poly.pdbx_seq_one_letter_code
_entity_poly.pdbx_strand_id
1 'polypeptide(L)'
;MSDFCPVPEVEKHGEFLEKVVELLFKNVVFTSRQDKVLLWQTPDQLEEQFDFTLRQHGEPQEKLISLLKNTIKFSVKTGHPYFINQLFSGLDPYGLAGQWLTDSLNASVYTYDVAPVFTLMETHIMREVCRMIGPQWGDGLFCPGGSFGNGTAINLARFKHYPDIKKTGMYDIPRLKIFTSEECHYSVHKFASFLGIGEDNVICVDTDDVGQIITKDLEEKINEQIKEGAFEGVDYDGTGKMYGASIPIWKALDKRGDVLLAYEMNGVPLPKDHGFPIRSCSTGVAGARNVKWLGKIIVSDKESDSHWQQFDYKGFSPSTDWDTVDFSKSPAIQELPVISAICRPSEGDTVKVINGHIHLKGYAWSGGGQKIVRVDVTADGGKTWHVANLDLQDTALPPQHWAWTIWSIKIPVEKDLNNVRIFIYNENKDFFCCCVVLG
;
A
#
# COMPACT_ATOMS: atom_id res chain seq x y z
N MET A 1 14.52 -59.54 23.70
CA MET A 1 14.77 -58.11 23.95
C MET A 1 15.60 -58.03 25.21
N SER A 2 16.93 -58.07 25.08
CA SER A 2 17.87 -58.02 26.19
C SER A 2 18.41 -56.59 26.33
N ASP A 3 18.34 -56.05 27.53
CA ASP A 3 19.20 -55.00 28.09
C ASP A 3 19.37 -53.72 27.25
N PHE A 4 18.27 -53.16 26.74
CA PHE A 4 18.25 -51.74 26.40
C PHE A 4 18.17 -50.91 27.70
N CYS A 5 19.33 -50.61 28.28
CA CYS A 5 19.43 -49.72 29.45
C CYS A 5 19.64 -48.28 28.99
N PRO A 6 18.64 -47.37 29.09
CA PRO A 6 18.72 -46.02 28.55
C PRO A 6 19.51 -45.03 29.44
N VAL A 7 20.25 -45.52 30.43
CA VAL A 7 20.90 -44.71 31.46
C VAL A 7 22.40 -44.56 31.15
N PRO A 8 22.96 -43.34 31.11
CA PRO A 8 24.40 -43.13 30.94
C PRO A 8 25.22 -43.77 32.07
N GLU A 9 26.08 -44.72 31.71
CA GLU A 9 27.16 -45.23 32.55
C GLU A 9 28.24 -44.16 32.75
N VAL A 10 28.50 -43.75 34.00
CA VAL A 10 29.33 -42.57 34.32
C VAL A 10 30.79 -42.73 33.87
N GLU A 11 31.43 -43.85 34.18
CA GLU A 11 32.85 -44.10 33.86
C GLU A 11 33.05 -44.16 32.33
N LYS A 12 32.34 -45.07 31.67
CA LYS A 12 32.40 -45.29 30.21
C LYS A 12 32.04 -44.07 29.37
N HIS A 13 31.00 -43.30 29.74
CA HIS A 13 30.61 -42.11 28.97
C HIS A 13 31.37 -40.86 29.39
N GLY A 14 31.81 -40.76 30.65
CA GLY A 14 32.69 -39.70 31.14
C GLY A 14 34.02 -39.71 30.39
N GLU A 15 34.71 -40.86 30.36
CA GLU A 15 35.94 -41.03 29.57
C GLU A 15 35.77 -40.65 28.10
N PHE A 16 34.63 -41.00 27.49
CA PHE A 16 34.34 -40.66 26.10
C PHE A 16 34.22 -39.15 25.93
N LEU A 17 33.45 -38.48 26.78
CA LEU A 17 33.26 -37.02 26.73
C LEU A 17 34.58 -36.28 26.98
N GLU A 18 35.41 -36.71 27.93
CA GLU A 18 36.74 -36.15 28.16
C GLU A 18 37.63 -36.24 26.91
N LYS A 19 37.68 -37.41 26.26
CA LYS A 19 38.41 -37.62 24.99
C LYS A 19 37.87 -36.74 23.86
N VAL A 20 36.56 -36.47 23.82
CA VAL A 20 35.94 -35.54 22.86
C VAL A 20 36.35 -34.09 23.16
N VAL A 21 36.31 -33.65 24.41
CA VAL A 21 36.72 -32.28 24.80
C VAL A 21 38.21 -32.06 24.50
N GLU A 22 39.10 -33.01 24.85
CA GLU A 22 40.53 -32.94 24.50
C GLU A 22 40.73 -32.78 22.97
N LEU A 23 39.99 -33.57 22.18
CA LEU A 23 40.05 -33.53 20.73
C LEU A 23 39.60 -32.16 20.17
N LEU A 24 38.53 -31.57 20.71
CA LEU A 24 38.03 -30.26 20.31
C LEU A 24 39.01 -29.13 20.68
N PHE A 25 39.54 -29.13 21.90
CA PHE A 25 40.54 -28.16 22.35
C PHE A 25 41.75 -28.15 21.40
N LYS A 26 42.29 -29.34 21.11
CA LYS A 26 43.51 -29.51 20.32
C LYS A 26 43.36 -29.21 18.82
N ASN A 27 42.17 -29.38 18.24
CA ASN A 27 41.99 -29.37 16.77
C ASN A 27 40.90 -28.41 16.25
N VAL A 28 40.18 -27.72 17.14
CA VAL A 28 39.07 -26.80 16.80
C VAL A 28 39.18 -25.47 17.54
N VAL A 29 39.39 -25.48 18.86
CA VAL A 29 39.39 -24.24 19.66
C VAL A 29 40.64 -23.40 19.37
N PHE A 30 41.83 -24.00 19.43
CA PHE A 30 43.11 -23.29 19.28
C PHE A 30 43.74 -23.50 17.90
N THR A 31 43.04 -23.11 16.83
CA THR A 31 43.63 -23.13 15.48
C THR A 31 44.74 -22.09 15.32
N SER A 32 45.76 -22.44 14.53
CA SER A 32 46.91 -21.60 14.23
C SER A 32 46.93 -21.17 12.76
N ARG A 33 47.69 -20.12 12.42
CA ARG A 33 47.91 -19.69 11.02
C ARG A 33 48.69 -20.70 10.16
N GLN A 34 49.20 -21.78 10.75
CA GLN A 34 49.89 -22.85 10.03
C GLN A 34 48.92 -23.96 9.59
N ASP A 35 47.71 -23.99 10.18
CA ASP A 35 46.67 -24.94 9.83
C ASP A 35 46.00 -24.58 8.49
N LYS A 36 45.39 -25.59 7.85
CA LYS A 36 44.57 -25.34 6.66
C LYS A 36 43.18 -24.86 7.08
N VAL A 37 42.70 -23.78 6.48
CA VAL A 37 41.29 -23.32 6.59
C VAL A 37 40.31 -24.45 6.25
N LEU A 38 40.65 -25.26 5.24
CA LEU A 38 39.86 -26.39 4.78
C LEU A 38 40.79 -27.41 4.11
N LEU A 39 40.65 -28.69 4.45
CA LEU A 39 41.22 -29.78 3.65
C LEU A 39 40.18 -30.22 2.62
N TRP A 40 40.11 -29.47 1.51
CA TRP A 40 39.10 -29.69 0.47
C TRP A 40 39.15 -31.11 -0.10
N GLN A 41 37.97 -31.69 -0.30
CA GLN A 41 37.70 -32.97 -0.98
C GLN A 41 36.39 -32.79 -1.76
N THR A 42 36.20 -33.56 -2.83
CA THR A 42 34.91 -33.68 -3.53
C THR A 42 33.91 -34.52 -2.73
N PRO A 43 32.59 -34.44 -3.02
CA PRO A 43 31.58 -35.29 -2.36
C PRO A 43 31.93 -36.78 -2.43
N ASP A 44 32.22 -37.30 -3.62
CA ASP A 44 32.60 -38.70 -3.86
C ASP A 44 33.80 -39.12 -3.00
N GLN A 45 34.84 -38.28 -2.93
CA GLN A 45 36.00 -38.51 -2.07
C GLN A 45 35.65 -38.51 -0.59
N LEU A 46 34.66 -37.72 -0.14
CA LEU A 46 34.20 -37.75 1.25
C LEU A 46 33.37 -39.00 1.55
N GLU A 47 32.57 -39.51 0.60
CA GLU A 47 31.90 -40.82 0.75
C GLU A 47 32.90 -41.98 0.90
N GLU A 48 34.10 -41.88 0.32
CA GLU A 48 35.20 -42.83 0.60
C GLU A 48 35.82 -42.66 2.00
N GLN A 49 35.74 -41.47 2.62
CA GLN A 49 36.28 -41.21 3.97
C GLN A 49 35.28 -41.46 5.11
N PHE A 50 33.98 -41.51 4.80
CA PHE A 50 32.88 -41.58 5.76
C PHE A 50 31.87 -42.66 5.39
N ASP A 51 31.72 -43.64 6.27
CA ASP A 51 30.63 -44.61 6.17
C ASP A 51 29.35 -44.01 6.75
N PHE A 52 28.50 -43.46 5.87
CA PHE A 52 27.20 -42.88 6.23
C PHE A 52 26.08 -43.94 6.43
N THR A 53 26.39 -45.24 6.36
CA THR A 53 25.40 -46.31 6.47
C THR A 53 24.85 -46.42 7.89
N LEU A 54 23.56 -46.15 8.07
CA LEU A 54 22.87 -46.38 9.36
C LEU A 54 22.59 -47.88 9.56
N ARG A 55 22.92 -48.40 10.75
CA ARG A 55 22.82 -49.83 11.11
C ARG A 55 21.87 -50.05 12.29
N GLN A 56 21.42 -51.29 12.45
CA GLN A 56 20.56 -51.70 13.58
C GLN A 56 21.28 -51.73 14.94
N HIS A 57 22.61 -51.80 14.93
CA HIS A 57 23.46 -51.83 16.12
C HIS A 57 24.42 -50.65 16.13
N GLY A 58 24.77 -50.17 17.32
CA GLY A 58 25.71 -49.07 17.51
C GLY A 58 27.17 -49.47 17.22
N GLU A 59 27.97 -48.48 16.86
CA GLU A 59 29.42 -48.62 16.65
C GLU A 59 30.19 -48.46 17.98
N PRO A 60 31.40 -49.05 18.11
CA PRO A 60 32.23 -48.91 19.31
C PRO A 60 32.80 -47.48 19.46
N GLN A 61 33.13 -47.06 20.68
CA GLN A 61 33.58 -45.69 20.98
C GLN A 61 34.82 -45.29 20.17
N GLU A 62 35.74 -46.21 19.90
CA GLU A 62 36.95 -45.99 19.10
C GLU A 62 36.60 -45.57 17.67
N LYS A 63 35.56 -46.19 17.09
CA LYS A 63 35.03 -45.83 15.77
C LYS A 63 34.37 -44.45 15.81
N LEU A 64 33.61 -44.13 16.85
CA LEU A 64 33.01 -42.81 17.05
C LEU A 64 34.08 -41.70 17.18
N ILE A 65 35.14 -41.93 17.96
CA ILE A 65 36.29 -41.01 18.06
C ILE A 65 37.02 -40.88 16.71
N SER A 66 37.13 -41.96 15.93
CA SER A 66 37.70 -41.90 14.57
C SER A 66 36.83 -41.08 13.61
N LEU A 67 35.50 -41.20 13.71
CA LEU A 67 34.56 -40.40 12.92
C LEU A 67 34.69 -38.92 13.29
N LEU A 68 34.70 -38.58 14.58
CA LEU A 68 34.92 -37.20 15.05
C LEU A 68 36.25 -36.62 14.55
N LYS A 69 37.34 -37.39 14.57
CA LYS A 69 38.64 -36.98 14.00
C LYS A 69 38.53 -36.67 12.51
N ASN A 70 37.85 -37.51 11.72
CA ASN A 70 37.63 -37.27 10.29
C ASN A 70 36.74 -36.04 10.08
N THR A 71 35.62 -35.91 10.79
CA THR A 71 34.73 -34.74 10.72
C THR A 71 35.48 -33.45 11.00
N ILE A 72 36.33 -33.43 12.03
CA ILE A 72 37.18 -32.28 12.39
C ILE A 72 38.24 -32.01 11.31
N LYS A 73 38.81 -33.05 10.68
CA LYS A 73 39.86 -32.94 9.66
C LYS A 73 39.34 -32.36 8.34
N PHE A 74 38.13 -32.75 7.92
CA PHE A 74 37.56 -32.37 6.63
C PHE A 74 36.56 -31.20 6.70
N SER A 75 36.06 -30.83 7.88
CA SER A 75 35.25 -29.62 8.08
C SER A 75 36.04 -28.32 7.90
N VAL A 76 35.35 -27.28 7.44
CA VAL A 76 35.88 -25.90 7.37
C VAL A 76 36.20 -25.38 8.77
N LYS A 77 37.38 -24.78 8.94
CA LYS A 77 37.81 -24.09 10.16
C LYS A 77 37.28 -22.65 10.15
N THR A 78 36.01 -22.47 10.47
CA THR A 78 35.35 -21.15 10.52
C THR A 78 35.98 -20.21 11.56
N GLY A 79 36.59 -20.75 12.61
CA GLY A 79 37.38 -20.01 13.60
C GLY A 79 38.78 -19.58 13.14
N HIS A 80 39.25 -20.02 11.97
CA HIS A 80 40.61 -19.72 11.49
C HIS A 80 40.71 -18.26 11.02
N PRO A 81 41.79 -17.51 11.35
CA PRO A 81 41.89 -16.07 11.05
C PRO A 81 41.93 -15.69 9.56
N TYR A 82 42.07 -16.68 8.66
CA TYR A 82 41.95 -16.48 7.20
C TYR A 82 40.64 -17.04 6.60
N PHE A 83 39.66 -17.41 7.44
CA PHE A 83 38.31 -17.70 6.98
C PHE A 83 37.53 -16.40 6.75
N ILE A 84 37.34 -16.04 5.48
CA ILE A 84 36.68 -14.80 5.04
C ILE A 84 35.53 -15.05 4.05
N ASN A 85 34.97 -16.27 4.06
CA ASN A 85 33.96 -16.70 3.08
C ASN A 85 32.52 -16.30 3.46
N GLN A 86 32.26 -15.94 4.72
CA GLN A 86 30.92 -15.75 5.27
C GLN A 86 30.85 -14.48 6.10
N LEU A 87 29.64 -14.00 6.37
CA LEU A 87 29.36 -12.86 7.26
C LEU A 87 29.58 -13.18 8.76
N PHE A 88 30.13 -14.35 9.07
CA PHE A 88 30.61 -14.76 10.39
C PHE A 88 32.00 -15.39 10.26
N SER A 89 32.87 -15.17 11.24
CA SER A 89 34.21 -15.75 11.31
C SER A 89 34.74 -15.66 12.74
N GLY A 90 35.74 -16.46 13.06
CA GLY A 90 36.31 -16.56 14.41
C GLY A 90 35.55 -17.53 15.32
N LEU A 91 36.14 -17.79 16.48
CA LEU A 91 35.59 -18.64 17.53
C LEU A 91 35.81 -17.91 18.85
N ASP A 92 34.73 -17.41 19.45
CA ASP A 92 34.79 -16.80 20.78
C ASP A 92 34.73 -17.90 21.86
N PRO A 93 35.73 -17.99 22.76
CA PRO A 93 35.80 -19.06 23.74
C PRO A 93 34.70 -18.97 24.81
N TYR A 94 34.17 -17.78 25.09
CA TYR A 94 33.08 -17.59 26.06
C TYR A 94 31.72 -17.97 25.45
N GLY A 95 31.50 -17.61 24.18
CA GLY A 95 30.36 -18.06 23.38
C GLY A 95 30.33 -19.58 23.21
N LEU A 96 31.47 -20.21 22.96
CA LEU A 96 31.59 -21.67 22.91
C LEU A 96 31.28 -22.33 24.26
N ALA A 97 31.80 -21.80 25.36
CA ALA A 97 31.47 -22.29 26.70
C ALA A 97 29.97 -22.14 27.02
N GLY A 98 29.35 -21.03 26.57
CA GLY A 98 27.91 -20.82 26.63
C GLY A 98 27.12 -21.86 25.82
N GLN A 99 27.53 -22.14 24.58
CA GLN A 99 26.92 -23.18 23.74
C GLN A 99 27.00 -24.56 24.39
N TRP A 100 28.17 -24.96 24.90
CA TRP A 100 28.30 -26.23 25.61
C TRP A 100 27.41 -26.34 26.85
N LEU A 101 27.23 -25.24 27.60
CA LEU A 101 26.29 -25.21 28.73
C LEU A 101 24.83 -25.32 28.26
N THR A 102 24.45 -24.61 27.20
CA THR A 102 23.10 -24.68 26.61
C THR A 102 22.79 -26.09 26.10
N ASP A 103 23.68 -26.70 25.33
CA ASP A 103 23.51 -28.05 24.78
C ASP A 103 23.50 -29.12 25.89
N SER A 104 24.31 -28.94 26.95
CA SER A 104 24.31 -29.84 28.11
C SER A 104 23.03 -29.78 28.94
N LEU A 105 22.40 -28.61 29.01
CA LEU A 105 21.12 -28.41 29.69
C LEU A 105 19.93 -28.81 28.81
N ASN A 106 20.07 -28.76 27.48
CA ASN A 106 19.07 -29.16 26.48
C ASN A 106 17.64 -28.63 26.77
N ALA A 107 17.56 -27.41 27.30
CA ALA A 107 16.30 -26.81 27.72
C ALA A 107 15.62 -26.11 26.54
N SER A 108 14.30 -26.29 26.41
CA SER A 108 13.51 -25.55 25.42
C SER A 108 12.89 -24.31 26.06
N VAL A 109 13.17 -23.13 25.50
CA VAL A 109 12.77 -21.84 26.08
C VAL A 109 11.34 -21.48 25.64
N TYR A 110 10.35 -22.22 26.15
CA TYR A 110 8.92 -21.96 25.89
C TYR A 110 8.16 -21.42 27.10
N THR A 111 8.53 -21.80 28.32
CA THR A 111 7.98 -21.23 29.57
C THR A 111 9.06 -21.10 30.65
N TYR A 112 8.79 -20.21 31.59
CA TYR A 112 9.64 -20.00 32.77
C TYR A 112 9.87 -21.27 33.58
N ASP A 113 8.87 -22.16 33.72
CA ASP A 113 8.97 -23.35 34.58
C ASP A 113 10.02 -24.37 34.11
N VAL A 114 10.33 -24.40 32.82
CA VAL A 114 11.33 -25.33 32.24
C VAL A 114 12.66 -24.66 31.89
N ALA A 115 12.66 -23.34 31.72
CA ALA A 115 13.84 -22.57 31.31
C ALA A 115 13.94 -21.24 32.09
N PRO A 116 13.91 -21.23 33.44
CA PRO A 116 13.73 -20.00 34.22
C PRO A 116 14.91 -19.02 34.04
N VAL A 117 16.13 -19.56 34.06
CA VAL A 117 17.36 -18.78 33.86
C VAL A 117 17.43 -18.22 32.43
N PHE A 118 17.19 -19.05 31.41
CA PHE A 118 17.25 -18.61 30.01
C PHE A 118 16.15 -17.60 29.66
N THR A 119 14.93 -17.77 30.17
CA THR A 119 13.82 -16.81 30.01
C THR A 119 14.19 -15.44 30.57
N LEU A 120 14.82 -15.40 31.76
CA LEU A 120 15.30 -14.14 32.34
C LEU A 120 16.49 -13.56 31.57
N MET A 121 17.44 -14.37 31.12
CA MET A 121 18.56 -13.92 30.30
C MET A 121 18.09 -13.28 28.99
N GLU A 122 17.21 -13.96 28.25
CA GLU A 122 16.61 -13.44 27.01
C GLU A 122 15.91 -12.10 27.25
N THR A 123 15.08 -12.01 28.31
CA THR A 123 14.39 -10.76 28.68
C THR A 123 15.36 -9.60 28.93
N HIS A 124 16.48 -9.85 29.61
CA HIS A 124 17.47 -8.79 29.91
C HIS A 124 18.29 -8.40 28.67
N ILE A 125 18.70 -9.39 27.86
CA ILE A 125 19.42 -9.13 26.60
C ILE A 125 18.52 -8.35 25.63
N MET A 126 17.25 -8.73 25.49
CA MET A 126 16.32 -8.04 24.60
C MET A 126 16.09 -6.59 25.01
N ARG A 127 15.90 -6.32 26.32
CA ARG A 127 15.80 -4.95 26.85
C ARG A 127 17.03 -4.11 26.54
N GLU A 128 18.22 -4.70 26.67
CA GLU A 128 19.49 -4.00 26.39
C GLU A 128 19.67 -3.73 24.89
N VAL A 129 19.30 -4.67 24.02
CA VAL A 129 19.25 -4.47 22.56
C VAL A 129 18.25 -3.36 22.19
N CYS A 130 17.02 -3.38 22.74
CA CYS A 130 16.06 -2.29 22.55
C CYS A 130 16.63 -0.94 23.00
N ARG A 131 17.31 -0.89 24.15
CA ARG A 131 17.95 0.33 24.70
C ARG A 131 19.05 0.87 23.77
N MET A 132 19.81 0.00 23.10
CA MET A 132 20.81 0.39 22.11
C MET A 132 20.19 0.98 20.83
N ILE A 133 19.00 0.54 20.44
CA ILE A 133 18.27 1.05 19.26
C ILE A 133 17.53 2.36 19.59
N GLY A 134 16.91 2.48 20.75
CA GLY A 134 16.30 3.71 21.26
C GLY A 134 15.24 3.51 22.35
N PRO A 135 14.97 4.53 23.18
CA PRO A 135 14.07 4.42 24.34
C PRO A 135 12.59 4.12 24.00
N GLN A 136 12.20 4.23 22.74
CA GLN A 136 10.85 3.93 22.24
C GLN A 136 10.61 2.45 21.91
N TRP A 137 11.65 1.61 21.96
CA TRP A 137 11.56 0.17 21.68
C TRP A 137 11.48 -0.63 23.00
N GLY A 138 10.67 -1.69 23.04
CA GLY A 138 10.39 -2.39 24.29
C GLY A 138 9.95 -3.86 24.21
N ASP A 139 10.06 -4.50 23.05
CA ASP A 139 9.71 -5.92 22.88
C ASP A 139 10.52 -6.56 21.71
N GLY A 140 10.66 -7.89 21.74
CA GLY A 140 11.38 -8.67 20.72
C GLY A 140 11.65 -10.11 21.16
N LEU A 141 12.09 -10.95 20.21
CA LEU A 141 12.37 -12.38 20.42
C LEU A 141 13.55 -12.86 19.56
N PHE A 142 14.29 -13.87 20.01
CA PHE A 142 15.33 -14.49 19.18
C PHE A 142 14.72 -15.36 18.08
N CYS A 143 15.11 -15.08 16.83
CA CYS A 143 14.69 -15.85 15.66
C CYS A 143 15.79 -16.85 15.24
N PRO A 144 15.44 -18.01 14.64
CA PRO A 144 16.40 -18.92 14.03
C PRO A 144 16.95 -18.35 12.70
N GLY A 145 17.82 -17.35 12.83
CA GLY A 145 18.43 -16.60 11.74
C GLY A 145 17.62 -15.37 11.28
N GLY A 146 18.32 -14.37 10.72
CA GLY A 146 17.73 -13.09 10.29
C GLY A 146 16.63 -13.21 9.23
N SER A 147 16.62 -14.30 8.45
CA SER A 147 15.52 -14.59 7.53
C SER A 147 14.18 -14.74 8.25
N PHE A 148 14.14 -15.50 9.35
CA PHE A 148 12.94 -15.61 10.19
C PHE A 148 12.65 -14.31 10.95
N GLY A 149 13.66 -13.50 11.25
CA GLY A 149 13.48 -12.13 11.76
C GLY A 149 12.65 -11.27 10.79
N ASN A 150 13.07 -11.19 9.53
CA ASN A 150 12.34 -10.48 8.47
C ASN A 150 10.92 -11.04 8.29
N GLY A 151 10.78 -12.37 8.22
CA GLY A 151 9.46 -13.02 8.10
C GLY A 151 8.52 -12.73 9.27
N THR A 152 9.06 -12.71 10.49
CA THR A 152 8.31 -12.35 11.71
C THR A 152 7.90 -10.88 11.68
N ALA A 153 8.79 -9.97 11.27
CA ALA A 153 8.48 -8.55 11.12
C ALA A 153 7.37 -8.29 10.08
N ILE A 154 7.43 -8.93 8.91
CA ILE A 154 6.38 -8.86 7.88
C ILE A 154 5.04 -9.37 8.43
N ASN A 155 5.06 -10.51 9.13
CA ASN A 155 3.85 -11.08 9.72
C ASN A 155 3.26 -10.21 10.84
N LEU A 156 4.10 -9.58 11.67
CA LEU A 156 3.68 -8.65 12.71
C LEU A 156 3.09 -7.36 12.13
N ALA A 157 3.72 -6.79 11.09
CA ALA A 157 3.16 -5.63 10.39
C ALA A 157 1.79 -5.96 9.79
N ARG A 158 1.67 -7.11 9.12
CA ARG A 158 0.40 -7.61 8.58
C ARG A 158 -0.68 -7.78 9.65
N PHE A 159 -0.36 -8.40 10.78
CA PHE A 159 -1.29 -8.58 11.90
C PHE A 159 -1.68 -7.24 12.56
N LYS A 160 -0.76 -6.28 12.64
CA LYS A 160 -1.04 -4.93 13.18
C LYS A 160 -2.06 -4.17 12.34
N HIS A 161 -2.01 -4.31 11.01
CA HIS A 161 -2.97 -3.64 10.11
C HIS A 161 -4.26 -4.44 9.89
N TYR A 162 -4.18 -5.78 9.88
CA TYR A 162 -5.32 -6.67 9.64
C TYR A 162 -5.32 -7.82 10.67
N PRO A 163 -5.78 -7.58 11.92
CA PRO A 163 -5.66 -8.58 12.99
C PRO A 163 -6.49 -9.85 12.76
N ASP A 164 -7.66 -9.73 12.14
CA ASP A 164 -8.52 -10.88 11.85
C ASP A 164 -7.96 -11.83 10.79
N ILE A 165 -6.91 -11.43 10.05
CA ILE A 165 -6.20 -12.29 9.11
C ILE A 165 -5.69 -13.59 9.74
N LYS A 166 -5.43 -13.56 11.06
CA LYS A 166 -5.04 -14.74 11.85
C LYS A 166 -6.13 -15.82 11.90
N LYS A 167 -7.38 -15.46 11.60
CA LYS A 167 -8.55 -16.35 11.54
C LYS A 167 -9.07 -16.52 10.11
N THR A 168 -9.15 -15.44 9.33
CA THR A 168 -9.81 -15.41 8.00
C THR A 168 -8.86 -15.62 6.82
N GLY A 169 -7.54 -15.47 7.02
CA GLY A 169 -6.55 -15.54 5.96
C GLY A 169 -6.55 -14.31 5.03
N MET A 170 -5.78 -14.38 3.94
CA MET A 170 -5.54 -13.26 3.02
C MET A 170 -6.73 -12.92 2.08
N TYR A 171 -7.80 -13.74 2.04
CA TYR A 171 -8.85 -13.63 1.01
C TYR A 171 -9.68 -12.34 1.11
N ASP A 172 -10.01 -11.92 2.33
CA ASP A 172 -10.95 -10.82 2.61
C ASP A 172 -10.25 -9.49 2.92
N ILE A 173 -8.98 -9.34 2.49
CA ILE A 173 -8.19 -8.12 2.67
C ILE A 173 -7.62 -7.61 1.34
N PRO A 174 -7.30 -6.32 1.23
CA PRO A 174 -6.62 -5.77 0.05
C PRO A 174 -5.29 -6.48 -0.23
N ARG A 175 -4.85 -6.45 -1.50
CA ARG A 175 -3.53 -6.96 -1.88
C ARG A 175 -2.44 -6.14 -1.21
N LEU A 176 -1.85 -6.71 -0.16
CA LEU A 176 -0.75 -6.10 0.57
C LEU A 176 0.48 -5.96 -0.34
N LYS A 177 1.20 -4.85 -0.19
CA LYS A 177 2.46 -4.56 -0.89
C LYS A 177 3.59 -4.43 0.13
N ILE A 178 4.76 -4.92 -0.22
CA ILE A 178 6.01 -4.74 0.54
C ILE A 178 6.94 -3.91 -0.31
N PHE A 179 7.48 -2.81 0.21
CA PHE A 179 8.50 -2.01 -0.46
C PHE A 179 9.85 -2.33 0.18
N THR A 180 10.88 -2.55 -0.64
CA THR A 180 12.24 -2.88 -0.18
C THR A 180 13.28 -2.52 -1.23
N SER A 181 14.56 -2.42 -0.86
CA SER A 181 15.64 -2.17 -1.83
C SER A 181 15.71 -3.29 -2.87
N GLU A 182 16.07 -2.98 -4.13
CA GLU A 182 16.44 -4.01 -5.11
C GLU A 182 17.62 -4.87 -4.63
N GLU A 183 18.53 -4.31 -3.84
CA GLU A 183 19.66 -4.98 -3.18
C GLU A 183 19.28 -5.63 -1.83
N CYS A 184 17.99 -5.86 -1.56
CA CYS A 184 17.57 -6.45 -0.30
C CYS A 184 17.97 -7.93 -0.16
N HIS A 185 18.05 -8.42 1.08
CA HIS A 185 18.24 -9.84 1.31
C HIS A 185 17.01 -10.64 0.85
N TYR A 186 17.22 -11.64 0.00
CA TYR A 186 16.21 -12.50 -0.66
C TYR A 186 15.13 -13.11 0.27
N SER A 187 15.33 -13.09 1.59
CA SER A 187 14.34 -13.53 2.56
C SER A 187 13.05 -12.72 2.52
N VAL A 188 13.07 -11.45 2.06
CA VAL A 188 11.85 -10.65 1.88
C VAL A 188 10.92 -11.30 0.85
N HIS A 189 11.44 -11.65 -0.34
CA HIS A 189 10.69 -12.39 -1.36
C HIS A 189 10.22 -13.76 -0.87
N LYS A 190 11.12 -14.55 -0.26
CA LYS A 190 10.75 -15.87 0.29
C LYS A 190 9.63 -15.79 1.32
N PHE A 191 9.63 -14.80 2.21
CA PHE A 191 8.56 -14.64 3.20
C PHE A 191 7.30 -13.98 2.63
N ALA A 192 7.38 -13.12 1.62
CA ALA A 192 6.20 -12.68 0.89
C ALA A 192 5.47 -13.87 0.24
N SER A 193 6.23 -14.76 -0.40
CA SER A 193 5.75 -16.04 -0.96
C SER A 193 5.14 -16.94 0.13
N PHE A 194 5.92 -17.26 1.16
CA PHE A 194 5.52 -18.17 2.26
C PHE A 194 4.31 -17.68 3.07
N LEU A 195 4.18 -16.37 3.28
CA LEU A 195 3.06 -15.80 4.03
C LEU A 195 1.79 -15.62 3.17
N GLY A 196 1.82 -15.92 1.87
CA GLY A 196 0.68 -15.78 0.96
C GLY A 196 0.42 -14.34 0.48
N ILE A 197 1.44 -13.48 0.53
CA ILE A 197 1.42 -12.14 -0.08
C ILE A 197 1.80 -12.23 -1.57
N GLY A 198 2.71 -13.13 -1.93
CA GLY A 198 3.20 -13.34 -3.30
C GLY A 198 4.35 -12.40 -3.67
N GLU A 199 5.24 -12.89 -4.54
CA GLU A 199 6.50 -12.20 -4.88
C GLU A 199 6.26 -10.98 -5.78
N ASP A 200 5.25 -11.01 -6.67
CA ASP A 200 4.78 -9.87 -7.49
C ASP A 200 4.27 -8.67 -6.67
N ASN A 201 4.12 -8.84 -5.35
CA ASN A 201 3.72 -7.81 -4.41
C ASN A 201 4.89 -7.29 -3.55
N VAL A 202 6.11 -7.77 -3.79
CA VAL A 202 7.36 -7.16 -3.32
C VAL A 202 7.84 -6.18 -4.38
N ILE A 203 7.66 -4.89 -4.11
CA ILE A 203 8.02 -3.79 -4.99
C ILE A 203 9.47 -3.38 -4.65
N CYS A 204 10.40 -3.75 -5.52
CA CYS A 204 11.79 -3.31 -5.42
C CYS A 204 11.91 -1.81 -5.70
N VAL A 205 12.69 -1.14 -4.87
CA VAL A 205 12.97 0.30 -4.93
C VAL A 205 14.43 0.48 -5.36
N ASP A 206 14.64 1.38 -6.32
CA ASP A 206 15.91 1.61 -6.98
C ASP A 206 16.93 2.18 -5.99
N THR A 207 18.21 1.88 -6.23
CA THR A 207 19.34 2.32 -5.40
C THR A 207 20.26 3.30 -6.12
N ASP A 208 20.97 4.11 -5.33
CA ASP A 208 22.06 4.95 -5.83
C ASP A 208 23.35 4.15 -6.07
N ASP A 209 24.41 4.82 -6.53
CA ASP A 209 25.70 4.21 -6.86
C ASP A 209 26.46 3.63 -5.65
N VAL A 210 25.93 3.81 -4.42
CA VAL A 210 26.43 3.22 -3.18
C VAL A 210 25.42 2.28 -2.50
N GLY A 211 24.33 1.91 -3.18
CA GLY A 211 23.35 0.92 -2.71
C GLY A 211 22.32 1.43 -1.71
N GLN A 212 22.15 2.75 -1.57
CA GLN A 212 21.10 3.34 -0.73
C GLN A 212 19.80 3.52 -1.51
N ILE A 213 18.66 3.31 -0.85
CA ILE A 213 17.33 3.49 -1.47
C ILE A 213 17.15 4.95 -1.94
N ILE A 214 16.78 5.12 -3.21
CA ILE A 214 16.34 6.40 -3.76
C ILE A 214 14.94 6.70 -3.23
N THR A 215 14.85 7.61 -2.25
CA THR A 215 13.59 7.94 -1.57
C THR A 215 12.51 8.51 -2.49
N LYS A 216 12.91 9.17 -3.59
CA LYS A 216 11.98 9.65 -4.62
C LYS A 216 11.31 8.49 -5.38
N ASP A 217 12.06 7.46 -5.72
CA ASP A 217 11.52 6.26 -6.37
C ASP A 217 10.59 5.48 -5.42
N LEU A 218 10.93 5.41 -4.13
CA LEU A 218 10.02 4.88 -3.10
C LEU A 218 8.68 5.63 -3.10
N GLU A 219 8.70 6.96 -3.12
CA GLU A 219 7.49 7.79 -3.14
C GLU A 219 6.70 7.61 -4.44
N GLU A 220 7.37 7.59 -5.60
CA GLU A 220 6.76 7.34 -6.90
C GLU A 220 6.09 5.95 -6.95
N LYS A 221 6.79 4.88 -6.56
CA LYS A 221 6.25 3.51 -6.51
C LYS A 221 5.13 3.33 -5.49
N ILE A 222 5.19 4.00 -4.33
CA ILE A 222 4.05 4.04 -3.38
C ILE A 222 2.83 4.68 -4.06
N ASN A 223 3.03 5.84 -4.70
CA ASN A 223 1.94 6.54 -5.38
C ASN A 223 1.37 5.73 -6.56
N GLU A 224 2.17 4.95 -7.29
CA GLU A 224 1.65 4.04 -8.35
C GLU A 224 0.76 2.91 -7.82
N GLN A 225 1.03 2.42 -6.59
CA GLN A 225 0.19 1.38 -5.98
C GLN A 225 -1.12 1.95 -5.42
N ILE A 226 -1.25 3.26 -5.30
CA ILE A 226 -2.46 3.93 -4.83
C ILE A 226 -3.18 4.54 -6.04
N LYS A 227 -4.47 4.21 -6.25
CA LYS A 227 -5.21 4.69 -7.43
C LYS A 227 -6.44 5.53 -7.10
N GLU A 228 -7.20 5.13 -6.08
CA GLU A 228 -8.46 5.77 -5.70
C GLU A 228 -8.51 6.10 -4.21
N GLY A 229 -9.11 7.25 -3.88
CA GLY A 229 -9.56 7.62 -2.55
C GLY A 229 -11.08 7.45 -2.45
N ALA A 230 -11.53 6.38 -1.81
CA ALA A 230 -12.93 6.09 -1.57
C ALA A 230 -13.41 6.64 -0.21
N PHE A 231 -14.63 7.15 -0.19
CA PHE A 231 -15.33 7.71 0.96
C PHE A 231 -16.61 6.90 1.19
N GLU A 232 -16.90 6.54 2.44
CA GLU A 232 -18.11 5.81 2.84
C GLU A 232 -18.89 6.58 3.91
N GLY A 233 -20.18 6.82 3.64
CA GLY A 233 -21.14 7.42 4.55
C GLY A 233 -21.79 6.37 5.45
N VAL A 234 -22.39 6.81 6.57
CA VAL A 234 -23.11 5.92 7.50
C VAL A 234 -24.62 5.81 7.20
N ASP A 235 -25.08 6.40 6.10
CA ASP A 235 -26.44 6.28 5.58
C ASP A 235 -26.60 5.02 4.70
N TYR A 236 -27.76 4.39 4.80
CA TYR A 236 -28.09 3.14 4.11
C TYR A 236 -29.20 3.34 3.07
N ASP A 237 -29.11 2.65 1.93
CA ASP A 237 -30.23 2.54 0.99
C ASP A 237 -31.34 1.60 1.48
N GLY A 238 -32.42 1.52 0.70
CA GLY A 238 -33.52 0.57 0.91
C GLY A 238 -33.15 -0.91 0.73
N THR A 239 -31.89 -1.24 0.40
CA THR A 239 -31.35 -2.60 0.36
C THR A 239 -30.45 -2.92 1.56
N GLY A 240 -30.12 -1.92 2.39
CA GLY A 240 -29.23 -2.05 3.55
C GLY A 240 -27.74 -1.91 3.23
N LYS A 241 -27.36 -1.37 2.06
CA LYS A 241 -25.97 -1.01 1.74
C LYS A 241 -25.68 0.46 2.06
N MET A 242 -24.45 0.75 2.49
CA MET A 242 -23.99 2.11 2.78
C MET A 242 -23.74 2.94 1.52
N TYR A 243 -23.95 4.26 1.60
CA TYR A 243 -23.53 5.19 0.56
C TYR A 243 -22.01 5.25 0.45
N GLY A 244 -21.48 5.06 -0.76
CA GLY A 244 -20.05 5.13 -1.04
C GLY A 244 -19.77 5.81 -2.36
N ALA A 245 -18.66 6.56 -2.41
CA ALA A 245 -18.15 7.14 -3.65
C ALA A 245 -16.63 7.37 -3.55
N SER A 246 -15.92 7.23 -4.66
CA SER A 246 -14.48 7.48 -4.76
C SER A 246 -14.17 8.61 -5.72
N ILE A 247 -13.04 9.25 -5.45
CA ILE A 247 -12.35 10.15 -6.38
C ILE A 247 -10.95 9.58 -6.67
N PRO A 248 -10.37 9.87 -7.85
CA PRO A 248 -8.99 9.49 -8.14
C PRO A 248 -8.03 10.03 -7.08
N ILE A 249 -7.07 9.21 -6.63
CA ILE A 249 -6.21 9.60 -5.50
C ILE A 249 -5.40 10.85 -5.81
N TRP A 250 -5.00 11.05 -7.07
CA TRP A 250 -4.24 12.24 -7.48
C TRP A 250 -4.99 13.54 -7.17
N LYS A 251 -6.33 13.54 -7.24
CA LYS A 251 -7.18 14.67 -6.88
C LYS A 251 -7.26 14.89 -5.37
N ALA A 252 -7.17 13.81 -4.58
CA ALA A 252 -7.10 13.87 -3.11
C ALA A 252 -5.72 14.30 -2.59
N LEU A 253 -4.64 14.04 -3.34
CA LEU A 253 -3.25 14.34 -2.96
C LEU A 253 -2.72 15.67 -3.52
N ASP A 254 -3.23 16.16 -4.66
CA ASP A 254 -2.85 17.48 -5.17
C ASP A 254 -3.33 18.59 -4.20
N LYS A 255 -2.40 19.42 -3.74
CA LYS A 255 -2.69 20.57 -2.86
C LYS A 255 -3.55 21.65 -3.52
N ARG A 256 -3.66 21.63 -4.86
CA ARG A 256 -4.60 22.44 -5.67
C ARG A 256 -5.91 21.71 -5.95
N GLY A 257 -6.02 20.46 -5.51
CA GLY A 257 -7.22 19.64 -5.67
C GLY A 257 -8.36 20.04 -4.76
N ASP A 258 -8.10 20.82 -3.70
CA ASP A 258 -9.08 21.34 -2.74
C ASP A 258 -10.14 20.29 -2.33
N VAL A 259 -9.65 19.15 -1.82
CA VAL A 259 -10.44 18.09 -1.20
C VAL A 259 -10.42 18.29 0.31
N LEU A 260 -11.59 18.53 0.89
CA LEU A 260 -11.76 18.97 2.27
C LEU A 260 -12.63 17.99 3.05
N LEU A 261 -12.32 17.83 4.34
CA LEU A 261 -13.26 17.29 5.32
C LEU A 261 -13.95 18.46 6.03
N ALA A 262 -15.21 18.69 5.71
CA ALA A 262 -15.99 19.79 6.27
C ALA A 262 -16.79 19.31 7.48
N TYR A 263 -16.69 20.04 8.59
CA TYR A 263 -17.49 19.86 9.81
C TYR A 263 -18.33 21.12 10.16
N GLU A 264 -18.06 22.24 9.50
CA GLU A 264 -18.78 23.52 9.60
C GLU A 264 -19.15 24.08 8.22
N MET A 265 -20.14 24.95 8.19
CA MET A 265 -20.52 25.78 7.03
C MET A 265 -20.94 27.16 7.54
N ASN A 266 -20.38 28.24 6.97
CA ASN A 266 -20.64 29.62 7.40
C ASN A 266 -20.35 29.90 8.88
N GLY A 267 -19.34 29.23 9.46
CA GLY A 267 -18.92 29.42 10.86
C GLY A 267 -19.86 28.79 11.91
N VAL A 268 -20.76 27.90 11.49
CA VAL A 268 -21.59 27.06 12.38
C VAL A 268 -21.44 25.57 12.01
N PRO A 269 -21.62 24.64 12.96
CA PRO A 269 -21.60 23.21 12.67
C PRO A 269 -22.56 22.83 11.54
N LEU A 270 -22.21 21.82 10.73
CA LEU A 270 -23.06 21.37 9.63
C LEU A 270 -24.48 21.01 10.13
N PRO A 271 -25.55 21.42 9.42
CA PRO A 271 -26.87 20.84 9.62
C PRO A 271 -26.87 19.34 9.31
N LYS A 272 -27.82 18.59 9.92
CA LYS A 272 -27.96 17.14 9.69
C LYS A 272 -28.02 16.80 8.20
N ASP A 273 -28.87 17.50 7.43
CA ASP A 273 -29.07 17.24 5.99
C ASP A 273 -27.87 17.62 5.12
N HIS A 274 -26.90 18.35 5.68
CA HIS A 274 -25.64 18.70 5.04
C HIS A 274 -24.48 17.75 5.44
N GLY A 275 -24.74 16.73 6.26
CA GLY A 275 -23.76 15.68 6.57
C GLY A 275 -23.12 15.74 7.96
N PHE A 276 -23.75 16.36 8.96
CA PHE A 276 -23.24 16.39 10.34
C PHE A 276 -22.88 14.98 10.87
N PRO A 277 -21.74 14.78 11.56
CA PRO A 277 -20.79 15.80 12.00
C PRO A 277 -19.71 16.16 10.97
N ILE A 278 -19.52 15.34 9.94
CA ILE A 278 -18.42 15.48 8.98
C ILE A 278 -18.80 14.93 7.61
N ARG A 279 -18.38 15.62 6.54
CA ARG A 279 -18.56 15.18 5.15
C ARG A 279 -17.26 15.33 4.37
N SER A 280 -17.13 14.61 3.25
CA SER A 280 -16.18 14.99 2.21
C SER A 280 -16.75 16.11 1.32
N CYS A 281 -15.86 16.98 0.86
CA CYS A 281 -16.12 18.03 -0.11
C CYS A 281 -14.96 18.02 -1.13
N SER A 282 -15.23 17.58 -2.35
CA SER A 282 -14.25 17.39 -3.43
C SER A 282 -14.58 18.37 -4.55
N THR A 283 -13.91 19.50 -4.56
CA THR A 283 -14.18 20.61 -5.49
C THR A 283 -13.93 20.23 -6.95
N GLY A 284 -14.74 20.76 -7.89
CA GLY A 284 -14.64 20.44 -9.32
C GLY A 284 -15.08 19.02 -9.73
N VAL A 285 -15.39 18.16 -8.75
CA VAL A 285 -15.93 16.81 -8.95
C VAL A 285 -17.46 16.85 -8.79
N ALA A 286 -18.17 15.96 -9.49
CA ALA A 286 -19.62 15.83 -9.42
C ALA A 286 -20.12 15.70 -7.97
N GLY A 287 -21.26 16.34 -7.67
CA GLY A 287 -21.82 16.40 -6.31
C GLY A 287 -22.06 15.02 -5.67
N ALA A 288 -22.30 13.97 -6.46
CA ALA A 288 -22.43 12.59 -6.01
C ALA A 288 -21.15 12.05 -5.32
N ARG A 289 -19.95 12.55 -5.64
CA ARG A 289 -18.71 12.10 -4.99
C ARG A 289 -18.44 12.78 -3.63
N ASN A 290 -19.31 13.70 -3.22
CA ASN A 290 -19.17 14.49 -1.98
C ASN A 290 -19.97 13.84 -0.84
N VAL A 291 -19.49 12.70 -0.35
CA VAL A 291 -20.14 11.84 0.66
C VAL A 291 -20.48 12.62 1.94
N LYS A 292 -21.77 12.58 2.32
CA LYS A 292 -22.30 13.12 3.58
C LYS A 292 -22.19 12.07 4.70
N TRP A 293 -22.24 12.51 5.96
CA TRP A 293 -22.23 11.61 7.13
C TRP A 293 -21.05 10.64 7.08
N LEU A 294 -19.87 11.15 6.74
CA LEU A 294 -18.68 10.37 6.42
C LEU A 294 -18.23 9.55 7.64
N GLY A 295 -18.32 8.22 7.54
CA GLY A 295 -17.91 7.29 8.58
C GLY A 295 -16.50 6.75 8.38
N LYS A 296 -16.07 6.61 7.12
CA LYS A 296 -14.82 5.92 6.77
C LYS A 296 -14.22 6.46 5.47
N ILE A 297 -12.90 6.45 5.41
CA ILE A 297 -12.11 6.74 4.21
C ILE A 297 -11.29 5.48 3.90
N ILE A 298 -11.30 5.05 2.66
CA ILE A 298 -10.60 3.86 2.16
C ILE A 298 -9.68 4.28 1.03
N VAL A 299 -8.43 3.86 1.11
CA VAL A 299 -7.50 3.93 -0.02
C VAL A 299 -7.59 2.62 -0.78
N SER A 300 -7.84 2.68 -2.09
CA SER A 300 -8.23 1.53 -2.91
C SER A 300 -7.50 1.50 -4.27
N ASP A 301 -7.35 0.32 -4.86
CA ASP A 301 -6.90 0.12 -6.24
C ASP A 301 -8.06 0.17 -7.26
N LYS A 302 -9.29 0.30 -6.78
CA LYS A 302 -10.55 0.30 -7.54
C LYS A 302 -11.52 1.37 -7.05
N GLU A 303 -12.40 1.79 -7.94
CA GLU A 303 -13.59 2.60 -7.62
C GLU A 303 -14.46 1.95 -6.52
N SER A 304 -15.23 2.76 -5.78
CA SER A 304 -16.20 2.24 -4.78
C SER A 304 -17.21 1.30 -5.45
N ASP A 305 -17.48 0.15 -4.83
CA ASP A 305 -18.46 -0.85 -5.29
C ASP A 305 -19.92 -0.43 -5.03
N SER A 306 -20.13 0.73 -4.42
CA SER A 306 -21.45 1.27 -4.09
C SER A 306 -22.29 1.53 -5.34
N HIS A 307 -23.61 1.33 -5.22
CA HIS A 307 -24.53 1.37 -6.35
C HIS A 307 -24.47 2.70 -7.12
N TRP A 308 -24.39 3.81 -6.39
CA TRP A 308 -24.36 5.16 -6.97
C TRP A 308 -23.05 5.55 -7.67
N GLN A 309 -22.03 4.68 -7.65
CA GLN A 309 -20.84 4.82 -8.49
C GLN A 309 -20.78 3.76 -9.59
N GLN A 310 -21.18 2.52 -9.30
CA GLN A 310 -21.12 1.45 -10.28
C GLN A 310 -22.23 1.52 -11.33
N PHE A 311 -23.39 2.07 -10.99
CA PHE A 311 -24.57 2.09 -11.87
C PHE A 311 -25.09 3.52 -12.13
N ASP A 312 -25.18 4.39 -11.12
CA ASP A 312 -25.56 5.79 -11.33
C ASP A 312 -24.39 6.71 -11.71
N TYR A 313 -24.71 7.92 -12.18
CA TYR A 313 -23.75 8.99 -12.51
C TYR A 313 -22.66 8.50 -13.48
N LYS A 314 -23.10 7.85 -14.57
CA LYS A 314 -22.31 7.37 -15.70
C LYS A 314 -22.80 8.03 -17.00
N GLY A 315 -21.89 8.25 -17.95
CA GLY A 315 -22.15 8.97 -19.19
C GLY A 315 -22.23 8.04 -20.39
N PHE A 316 -23.42 7.91 -20.98
CA PHE A 316 -23.67 7.03 -22.14
C PHE A 316 -23.92 7.83 -23.42
N SER A 317 -23.87 7.13 -24.57
CA SER A 317 -24.24 7.69 -25.87
C SER A 317 -25.74 8.04 -25.87
N PRO A 318 -26.18 9.10 -26.60
CA PRO A 318 -27.61 9.38 -26.81
C PRO A 318 -28.39 8.23 -27.47
N SER A 319 -27.70 7.25 -28.06
CA SER A 319 -28.31 6.04 -28.65
C SER A 319 -28.35 4.83 -27.71
N THR A 320 -27.96 4.98 -26.44
CA THR A 320 -28.03 3.90 -25.44
C THR A 320 -29.36 3.97 -24.69
N ASP A 321 -30.01 2.81 -24.57
CA ASP A 321 -31.26 2.60 -23.84
C ASP A 321 -31.12 1.49 -22.78
N TRP A 322 -32.21 1.16 -22.08
CA TRP A 322 -32.21 0.15 -21.01
C TRP A 322 -31.94 -1.28 -21.49
N ASP A 323 -32.20 -1.59 -22.76
CA ASP A 323 -31.94 -2.92 -23.33
C ASP A 323 -30.48 -3.06 -23.83
N THR A 324 -29.78 -1.94 -24.04
CA THR A 324 -28.42 -1.87 -24.60
C THR A 324 -27.36 -1.33 -23.63
N VAL A 325 -27.74 -0.85 -22.45
CA VAL A 325 -26.81 -0.28 -21.46
C VAL A 325 -25.84 -1.32 -20.89
N ASP A 326 -24.55 -0.97 -20.90
CA ASP A 326 -23.50 -1.73 -20.23
C ASP A 326 -22.71 -0.81 -19.30
N PHE A 327 -23.08 -0.85 -18.02
CA PHE A 327 -22.46 -0.04 -16.97
C PHE A 327 -20.97 -0.31 -16.78
N SER A 328 -20.44 -1.47 -17.22
CA SER A 328 -19.01 -1.77 -17.14
C SER A 328 -18.17 -1.02 -18.18
N LYS A 329 -18.81 -0.53 -19.27
CA LYS A 329 -18.14 0.19 -20.37
C LYS A 329 -18.13 1.71 -20.23
N SER A 330 -18.90 2.28 -19.31
CA SER A 330 -18.82 3.72 -18.98
C SER A 330 -18.00 3.93 -17.71
N PRO A 331 -17.01 4.84 -17.69
CA PRO A 331 -16.41 5.30 -16.44
C PRO A 331 -17.45 6.04 -15.60
N ALA A 332 -17.25 6.07 -14.28
CA ALA A 332 -17.99 6.94 -13.39
C ALA A 332 -17.70 8.41 -13.72
N ILE A 333 -18.72 9.26 -13.71
CA ILE A 333 -18.53 10.72 -13.82
C ILE A 333 -17.76 11.18 -12.58
N GLN A 334 -16.58 11.72 -12.82
CA GLN A 334 -15.73 12.39 -11.83
C GLN A 334 -15.87 13.90 -12.03
N GLU A 335 -15.18 14.45 -13.03
CA GLU A 335 -15.35 15.84 -13.45
C GLU A 335 -16.60 15.96 -14.34
N LEU A 336 -17.36 17.03 -14.14
CA LEU A 336 -18.50 17.35 -14.99
C LEU A 336 -18.04 18.13 -16.24
N PRO A 337 -18.70 17.95 -17.40
CA PRO A 337 -18.36 18.68 -18.62
C PRO A 337 -18.62 20.19 -18.45
N VAL A 338 -18.06 20.98 -19.37
CA VAL A 338 -18.38 22.40 -19.45
C VAL A 338 -19.87 22.59 -19.78
N ILE A 339 -20.54 23.44 -19.01
CA ILE A 339 -21.96 23.76 -19.17
C ILE A 339 -22.17 25.27 -19.13
N SER A 340 -23.25 25.72 -19.78
CA SER A 340 -23.76 27.08 -19.61
C SER A 340 -25.28 27.10 -19.77
N ALA A 341 -25.94 27.97 -19.01
CA ALA A 341 -27.37 28.20 -19.09
C ALA A 341 -27.68 29.70 -19.22
N ILE A 342 -28.68 30.03 -20.02
CA ILE A 342 -29.31 31.35 -20.05
C ILE A 342 -30.27 31.41 -18.85
N CYS A 343 -30.08 32.39 -17.97
CA CYS A 343 -30.92 32.57 -16.77
C CYS A 343 -31.90 33.75 -16.91
N ARG A 344 -31.55 34.73 -17.76
CA ARG A 344 -32.41 35.86 -18.11
C ARG A 344 -32.36 36.12 -19.62
N PRO A 345 -33.51 36.33 -20.29
CA PRO A 345 -34.88 36.24 -19.78
C PRO A 345 -35.25 34.86 -19.24
N SER A 346 -36.17 34.80 -18.28
CA SER A 346 -36.72 33.56 -17.73
C SER A 346 -37.93 33.10 -18.55
N GLU A 347 -38.37 31.85 -18.39
CA GLU A 347 -39.56 31.34 -19.08
C GLU A 347 -40.80 32.19 -18.73
N GLY A 348 -41.52 32.65 -19.77
CA GLY A 348 -42.66 33.55 -19.62
C GLY A 348 -42.33 35.06 -19.56
N ASP A 349 -41.06 35.47 -19.46
CA ASP A 349 -40.69 36.89 -19.47
C ASP A 349 -41.02 37.54 -20.84
N THR A 350 -41.74 38.67 -20.83
CA THR A 350 -41.94 39.49 -22.04
C THR A 350 -40.73 40.39 -22.28
N VAL A 351 -40.00 40.13 -23.37
CA VAL A 351 -38.73 40.78 -23.68
C VAL A 351 -38.95 41.96 -24.63
N LYS A 352 -38.41 43.13 -24.29
CA LYS A 352 -38.39 44.29 -25.21
C LYS A 352 -37.13 44.27 -26.06
N VAL A 353 -37.29 44.23 -27.38
CA VAL A 353 -36.19 44.48 -28.33
C VAL A 353 -35.85 45.97 -28.27
N ILE A 354 -34.62 46.32 -27.87
CA ILE A 354 -34.15 47.69 -27.78
C ILE A 354 -33.08 47.89 -28.86
N ASN A 355 -33.33 48.79 -29.80
CA ASN A 355 -32.44 49.08 -30.93
C ASN A 355 -31.99 47.82 -31.71
N GLY A 356 -32.92 46.89 -31.94
CA GLY A 356 -32.65 45.62 -32.64
C GLY A 356 -31.84 44.60 -31.83
N HIS A 357 -31.73 44.76 -30.52
CA HIS A 357 -30.99 43.84 -29.64
C HIS A 357 -31.84 43.35 -28.46
N ILE A 358 -31.52 42.15 -27.98
CA ILE A 358 -31.99 41.58 -26.71
C ILE A 358 -30.82 41.45 -25.74
N HIS A 359 -31.05 41.70 -24.45
CA HIS A 359 -30.07 41.47 -23.40
C HIS A 359 -30.27 40.07 -22.82
N LEU A 360 -29.24 39.23 -22.88
CA LEU A 360 -29.21 37.91 -22.26
C LEU A 360 -28.20 37.91 -21.10
N LYS A 361 -28.50 37.15 -20.04
CA LYS A 361 -27.54 36.85 -18.96
C LYS A 361 -27.61 35.38 -18.59
N GLY A 362 -26.47 34.82 -18.20
CA GLY A 362 -26.37 33.43 -17.80
C GLY A 362 -25.17 33.16 -16.92
N TYR A 363 -24.94 31.88 -16.65
CA TYR A 363 -23.71 31.37 -16.07
C TYR A 363 -23.05 30.37 -17.01
N ALA A 364 -21.75 30.17 -16.84
CA ALA A 364 -20.97 29.07 -17.38
C ALA A 364 -20.10 28.47 -16.27
N TRP A 365 -19.85 27.17 -16.31
CA TRP A 365 -19.06 26.45 -15.32
C TRP A 365 -18.46 25.18 -15.90
N SER A 366 -17.35 24.71 -15.32
CA SER A 366 -16.63 23.51 -15.73
C SER A 366 -16.22 22.67 -14.53
N GLY A 367 -16.25 21.35 -14.68
CA GLY A 367 -15.52 20.45 -13.77
C GLY A 367 -14.01 20.63 -13.90
N GLY A 368 -13.28 19.93 -13.02
CA GLY A 368 -11.81 19.92 -13.00
C GLY A 368 -11.13 21.23 -12.56
N GLY A 369 -11.89 22.31 -12.37
CA GLY A 369 -11.37 23.62 -11.96
C GLY A 369 -10.83 24.45 -13.12
N GLN A 370 -11.23 24.09 -14.33
CA GLN A 370 -10.84 24.77 -15.56
C GLN A 370 -11.51 26.13 -15.71
N LYS A 371 -10.76 27.09 -16.26
CA LYS A 371 -11.25 28.45 -16.45
C LYS A 371 -12.15 28.54 -17.67
N ILE A 372 -13.30 29.21 -17.53
CA ILE A 372 -14.10 29.59 -18.70
C ILE A 372 -13.37 30.72 -19.45
N VAL A 373 -12.84 30.42 -20.64
CA VAL A 373 -12.11 31.40 -21.45
C VAL A 373 -13.07 32.26 -22.27
N ARG A 374 -14.13 31.64 -22.80
CA ARG A 374 -15.11 32.33 -23.65
C ARG A 374 -16.48 31.68 -23.59
N VAL A 375 -17.51 32.52 -23.73
CA VAL A 375 -18.91 32.11 -23.93
C VAL A 375 -19.39 32.75 -25.23
N ASP A 376 -19.83 31.94 -26.18
CA ASP A 376 -20.32 32.35 -27.49
C ASP A 376 -21.82 32.08 -27.58
N VAL A 377 -22.60 33.08 -27.99
CA VAL A 377 -24.06 32.98 -28.07
C VAL A 377 -24.54 33.26 -29.50
N THR A 378 -25.45 32.42 -29.99
CA THR A 378 -26.12 32.58 -31.30
C THR A 378 -27.61 32.89 -31.10
N ALA A 379 -28.19 33.61 -32.07
CA ALA A 379 -29.61 33.93 -32.18
C ALA A 379 -30.29 33.35 -33.44
N ASP A 380 -29.54 32.61 -34.27
CA ASP A 380 -29.96 32.22 -35.64
C ASP A 380 -29.76 30.73 -35.95
N GLY A 381 -29.62 29.91 -34.90
CA GLY A 381 -29.38 28.47 -34.99
C GLY A 381 -27.91 28.10 -35.22
N GLY A 382 -26.97 28.98 -34.86
CA GLY A 382 -25.53 28.73 -34.92
C GLY A 382 -24.86 29.14 -36.23
N LYS A 383 -25.51 29.97 -37.06
CA LYS A 383 -24.89 30.49 -38.29
C LYS A 383 -24.01 31.70 -37.99
N THR A 384 -24.41 32.55 -37.04
CA THR A 384 -23.55 33.57 -36.43
C THR A 384 -23.42 33.39 -34.93
N TRP A 385 -22.24 33.75 -34.40
CA TRP A 385 -21.87 33.64 -33.00
C TRP A 385 -21.34 34.98 -32.49
N HIS A 386 -21.77 35.36 -31.28
CA HIS A 386 -21.41 36.61 -30.64
C HIS A 386 -20.80 36.32 -29.27
N VAL A 387 -19.62 36.88 -29.00
CA VAL A 387 -18.90 36.68 -27.74
C VAL A 387 -19.60 37.45 -26.61
N ALA A 388 -19.90 36.78 -25.50
CA ALA A 388 -20.45 37.40 -24.30
C ALA A 388 -19.36 38.03 -23.43
N ASN A 389 -19.72 39.05 -22.65
CA ASN A 389 -18.85 39.59 -21.60
C ASN A 389 -18.90 38.66 -20.39
N LEU A 390 -17.74 38.36 -19.80
CA LEU A 390 -17.65 37.64 -18.53
C LEU A 390 -17.72 38.67 -17.39
N ASP A 391 -18.91 38.87 -16.83
CA ASP A 391 -19.23 39.91 -15.84
C ASP A 391 -18.59 39.62 -14.46
N LEU A 392 -18.49 38.33 -14.09
CA LEU A 392 -17.88 37.87 -12.83
C LEU A 392 -17.25 36.49 -13.05
N GLN A 393 -16.02 36.31 -12.56
CA GLN A 393 -15.30 35.05 -12.64
C GLN A 393 -14.39 34.87 -11.43
N ASP A 394 -14.15 33.61 -11.06
CA ASP A 394 -13.21 33.24 -10.01
C ASP A 394 -11.78 33.72 -10.33
N THR A 395 -11.13 34.37 -9.36
CA THR A 395 -9.79 34.94 -9.46
C THR A 395 -8.68 34.00 -8.94
N ALA A 396 -9.02 32.79 -8.51
CA ALA A 396 -8.05 31.76 -8.17
C ALA A 396 -7.09 31.43 -9.33
N LEU A 397 -5.97 30.77 -9.03
CA LEU A 397 -5.03 30.30 -10.06
C LEU A 397 -5.53 28.98 -10.65
N PRO A 398 -5.39 28.74 -11.96
CA PRO A 398 -5.70 27.43 -12.54
C PRO A 398 -4.88 26.29 -11.87
N PRO A 399 -5.48 25.11 -11.62
CA PRO A 399 -6.84 24.70 -11.94
C PRO A 399 -7.80 24.81 -10.72
N GLN A 400 -7.90 25.97 -10.08
CA GLN A 400 -8.76 26.19 -8.89
C GLN A 400 -9.99 27.07 -9.16
N HIS A 401 -10.48 27.14 -10.40
CA HIS A 401 -11.71 27.88 -10.72
C HIS A 401 -12.95 27.06 -10.37
N TRP A 402 -13.41 27.15 -9.11
CA TRP A 402 -14.53 26.34 -8.61
C TRP A 402 -15.89 27.02 -8.79
N ALA A 403 -15.92 28.36 -8.85
CA ALA A 403 -17.15 29.14 -8.91
C ALA A 403 -17.71 29.34 -10.33
N TRP A 404 -19.01 29.64 -10.41
CA TRP A 404 -19.70 30.01 -11.64
C TRP A 404 -19.10 31.27 -12.29
N THR A 405 -18.87 31.23 -13.60
CA THR A 405 -18.59 32.43 -14.40
C THR A 405 -19.92 33.05 -14.84
N ILE A 406 -20.24 34.24 -14.38
CA ILE A 406 -21.45 34.98 -14.79
C ILE A 406 -21.14 35.77 -16.06
N TRP A 407 -22.05 35.75 -17.03
CA TRP A 407 -21.87 36.42 -18.31
C TRP A 407 -23.11 37.22 -18.75
N SER A 408 -22.88 38.24 -19.56
CA SER A 408 -23.94 39.03 -20.22
C SER A 408 -23.62 39.37 -21.67
N ILE A 409 -24.65 39.48 -22.50
CA ILE A 409 -24.51 39.89 -23.91
C ILE A 409 -25.72 40.71 -24.36
N LYS A 410 -25.48 41.65 -25.28
CA LYS A 410 -26.52 42.28 -26.10
C LYS A 410 -26.45 41.64 -27.48
N ILE A 411 -27.35 40.70 -27.76
CA ILE A 411 -27.35 39.95 -29.03
C ILE A 411 -28.30 40.62 -30.04
N PRO A 412 -27.89 40.81 -31.31
CA PRO A 412 -28.79 41.34 -32.33
C PRO A 412 -29.90 40.35 -32.65
N VAL A 413 -31.09 40.87 -33.01
CA VAL A 413 -32.26 40.09 -33.44
C VAL A 413 -32.97 40.77 -34.61
N GLU A 414 -33.68 40.00 -35.42
CA GLU A 414 -34.44 40.54 -36.56
C GLU A 414 -35.60 41.45 -36.11
N LYS A 415 -35.91 42.47 -36.91
CA LYS A 415 -36.81 43.57 -36.50
C LYS A 415 -38.29 43.18 -36.37
N ASP A 416 -38.71 42.11 -37.03
CA ASP A 416 -40.13 41.76 -37.20
C ASP A 416 -40.56 40.48 -36.44
N LEU A 417 -39.82 40.13 -35.37
CA LEU A 417 -40.12 38.97 -34.52
C LEU A 417 -41.30 39.23 -33.58
N ASN A 418 -42.50 38.84 -34.00
CA ASN A 418 -43.74 38.96 -33.21
C ASN A 418 -43.80 38.04 -31.98
N ASN A 419 -43.03 36.95 -31.97
CA ASN A 419 -42.82 36.07 -30.82
C ASN A 419 -41.36 35.61 -30.83
N VAL A 420 -40.74 35.52 -29.65
CA VAL A 420 -39.40 34.97 -29.48
C VAL A 420 -39.49 33.81 -28.50
N ARG A 421 -39.06 32.63 -28.93
CA ARG A 421 -38.87 31.48 -28.04
C ARG A 421 -37.39 31.32 -27.76
N ILE A 422 -37.04 31.25 -26.47
CA ILE A 422 -35.68 30.99 -26.02
C ILE A 422 -35.60 29.51 -25.68
N PHE A 423 -34.68 28.80 -26.33
CA PHE A 423 -34.44 27.38 -26.10
C PHE A 423 -33.11 27.17 -25.40
N ILE A 424 -33.05 26.14 -24.56
CA ILE A 424 -31.81 25.46 -24.18
C ILE A 424 -31.99 24.05 -24.77
N TYR A 425 -31.27 23.77 -25.84
CA TYR A 425 -31.75 22.82 -26.86
C TYR A 425 -31.53 21.34 -26.49
N ASN A 426 -32.60 20.56 -26.66
CA ASN A 426 -32.51 19.20 -27.20
C ASN A 426 -33.82 18.88 -27.97
N GLU A 427 -33.89 19.32 -29.25
CA GLU A 427 -35.03 19.23 -30.19
C GLU A 427 -36.30 20.06 -29.84
N ASN A 428 -36.97 20.76 -30.78
CA ASN A 428 -36.58 21.27 -32.10
C ASN A 428 -37.36 22.57 -32.44
N LYS A 429 -36.73 23.48 -33.22
CA LYS A 429 -37.21 24.77 -33.78
C LYS A 429 -37.31 25.99 -32.85
N ASP A 430 -36.73 27.07 -33.39
CA ASP A 430 -36.48 28.40 -32.83
C ASP A 430 -35.33 28.40 -31.80
N PHE A 431 -34.39 29.35 -31.89
CA PHE A 431 -33.03 29.11 -31.37
C PHE A 431 -32.35 30.33 -30.74
N PHE A 432 -31.96 30.17 -29.48
CA PHE A 432 -30.69 30.70 -28.97
C PHE A 432 -29.86 29.49 -28.52
N CYS A 433 -28.55 29.53 -28.72
CA CYS A 433 -27.65 28.46 -28.26
C CYS A 433 -26.38 29.07 -27.67
N CYS A 434 -25.78 28.36 -26.71
CA CYS A 434 -24.60 28.78 -25.99
C CYS A 434 -23.50 27.75 -26.20
N CYS A 435 -22.35 28.18 -26.73
CA CYS A 435 -21.14 27.38 -26.84
C CYS A 435 -20.09 27.95 -25.88
N VAL A 436 -19.33 27.07 -25.21
CA VAL A 436 -18.37 27.47 -24.17
C VAL A 436 -17.01 26.89 -24.50
N VAL A 437 -15.96 27.71 -24.35
CA VAL A 437 -14.57 27.32 -24.63
C VAL A 437 -13.75 27.34 -23.35
N LEU A 438 -13.08 26.22 -23.09
CA LEU A 438 -12.07 26.03 -22.04
C LEU A 438 -10.66 26.30 -22.61
N GLY A 439 -9.69 26.48 -21.72
CA GLY A 439 -8.26 26.56 -22.04
C GLY A 439 -7.41 26.17 -20.84
#